data_AF-A0A838KYY2-F1
#
_entry.id   AF-A0A838KYY2-F1
#
_cell.length_a   1.000
_cell.length_b   1.000
_cell.length_c   1.000
_cell.angle_alpha   90.00
_cell.angle_beta   90.00
_cell.angle_gamma   90.00
#
_symmetry.space_group_name_H-M   'P 1'
#
loop_
_entity.id
_entity.type
_entity.pdbx_description
1 polymer ?
#
loop_
_entity_poly.entity_id
_entity_poly.type
_entity_poly.pdbx_seq_one_letter_code
_entity_poly.pdbx_strand_id
1 'polypeptide(L)'
;MVEERSSEATEMVPHTVAQAADMLGITTGAVRNRLSRGTLRSTKESGTVYVLLPADMSRDAMRDTTDTPGGMPPSDSDVLTSELRDRLRYVEGQLEAERQAHAEARRLLMAALERIPPQLEARESPVAAEDASEGAEPRPAPGETQEDVQRPWWRRMFGG
;
A
#
# COMPACT_ATOMS: atom_id res chain seq x y z
N MET A 1 55.58 -21.64 -20.20
CA MET A 1 55.27 -22.17 -18.86
C MET A 1 54.46 -21.09 -18.18
N VAL A 2 53.15 -21.33 -18.01
CA VAL A 2 52.17 -20.31 -17.60
C VAL A 2 52.19 -20.25 -16.07
N GLU A 3 52.64 -19.15 -15.49
CA GLU A 3 52.57 -18.89 -14.05
C GLU A 3 51.18 -18.39 -13.68
N GLU A 4 50.57 -19.19 -12.81
CA GLU A 4 49.63 -18.87 -11.74
C GLU A 4 48.76 -17.61 -11.89
N ARG A 5 47.48 -17.89 -12.14
CA ARG A 5 46.36 -17.01 -11.83
C ARG A 5 46.40 -16.66 -10.35
N SER A 6 46.88 -15.46 -10.02
CA SER A 6 46.66 -14.84 -8.72
C SER A 6 45.17 -14.89 -8.41
N SER A 7 44.80 -15.73 -7.43
CA SER A 7 43.50 -15.68 -6.79
C SER A 7 43.29 -14.26 -6.28
N GLU A 8 42.39 -13.55 -6.95
CA GLU A 8 41.78 -12.32 -6.47
C GLU A 8 41.14 -12.64 -5.12
N ALA A 9 41.85 -12.29 -4.04
CA ALA A 9 41.37 -12.50 -2.69
C ALA A 9 40.11 -11.65 -2.54
N THR A 10 38.95 -12.29 -2.60
CA THR A 10 37.65 -11.64 -2.45
C THR A 10 37.66 -10.77 -1.20
N GLU A 11 37.74 -9.45 -1.40
CA GLU A 11 37.85 -8.50 -0.29
C GLU A 11 36.53 -8.51 0.48
N MET A 12 36.54 -9.04 1.70
CA MET A 12 35.37 -9.15 2.55
C MET A 12 35.19 -7.85 3.33
N VAL A 13 34.23 -7.04 2.91
CA VAL A 13 33.94 -5.72 3.48
C VAL A 13 32.80 -5.84 4.50
N PRO A 14 32.89 -5.19 5.68
CA PRO A 14 31.79 -5.13 6.63
C PRO A 14 30.71 -4.16 6.15
N HIS A 15 29.48 -4.68 6.02
CA HIS A 15 28.29 -3.92 5.66
C HIS A 15 27.27 -3.95 6.79
N THR A 16 26.49 -2.87 6.93
CA THR A 16 25.36 -2.88 7.86
C THR A 16 24.31 -3.89 7.40
N VAL A 17 23.44 -4.35 8.31
CA VAL A 17 22.35 -5.29 7.97
C VAL A 17 21.44 -4.73 6.86
N ALA A 18 21.22 -3.41 6.83
CA ALA A 18 20.43 -2.76 5.79
C ALA A 18 21.14 -2.80 4.43
N GLN A 19 22.42 -2.39 4.38
CA GLN A 19 23.21 -2.45 3.14
C GLN A 19 23.37 -3.88 2.62
N ALA A 20 23.60 -4.84 3.52
CA ALA A 20 23.67 -6.25 3.15
C ALA A 20 22.32 -6.78 2.62
N ALA A 21 21.19 -6.29 3.12
CA ALA A 21 19.87 -6.63 2.62
C ALA A 21 19.68 -6.13 1.18
N ASP A 22 20.05 -4.88 0.93
CA ASP A 22 19.99 -4.25 -0.40
C ASP A 22 20.91 -4.97 -1.39
N MET A 23 22.15 -5.29 -0.98
CA MET A 23 23.12 -6.02 -1.81
C MET A 23 22.72 -7.47 -2.09
N LEU A 24 22.05 -8.14 -1.16
CA LEU A 24 21.62 -9.54 -1.32
C LEU A 24 20.22 -9.67 -1.94
N GLY A 25 19.51 -8.56 -2.16
CA GLY A 25 18.13 -8.58 -2.67
C GLY A 25 17.13 -9.27 -1.73
N ILE A 26 17.40 -9.27 -0.42
CA ILE A 26 16.55 -9.92 0.60
C ILE A 26 16.15 -8.93 1.68
N THR A 27 15.14 -9.27 2.48
CA THR A 27 14.71 -8.39 3.58
C THR A 27 15.74 -8.36 4.73
N THR A 28 15.78 -7.25 5.47
CA THR A 28 16.62 -7.14 6.68
C THR A 28 16.34 -8.24 7.71
N GLY A 29 15.08 -8.68 7.81
CA GLY A 29 14.67 -9.82 8.65
C GLY A 29 15.28 -11.13 8.16
N ALA A 30 15.33 -11.37 6.85
CA ALA A 30 15.98 -12.54 6.27
C ALA A 30 17.50 -12.53 6.51
N VAL A 31 18.16 -11.37 6.41
CA VAL A 31 19.58 -11.22 6.77
C VAL A 31 19.81 -11.58 8.24
N ARG A 32 19.01 -11.04 9.18
CA ARG A 32 19.11 -11.37 10.61
C ARG A 32 18.90 -12.85 10.90
N ASN A 33 17.98 -13.50 10.19
CA ASN A 33 17.70 -14.93 10.33
C ASN A 33 18.89 -15.79 9.83
N ARG A 34 19.50 -15.38 8.72
CA ARG A 34 20.72 -16.04 8.21
C ARG A 34 21.91 -15.87 9.13
N LEU A 35 22.04 -14.71 9.76
CA LEU A 35 23.04 -14.42 10.80
C LEU A 35 22.83 -15.29 12.04
N SER A 36 21.60 -15.38 12.57
CA SER A 36 21.30 -16.22 13.74
C SER A 36 21.49 -17.70 13.47
N ARG A 37 21.27 -18.14 12.21
CA ARG A 37 21.57 -19.50 11.74
C ARG A 37 23.03 -19.74 11.39
N GLY A 38 23.90 -18.73 11.44
CA GLY A 38 25.33 -18.85 11.12
C GLY A 38 25.66 -19.07 9.64
N THR A 39 24.69 -18.86 8.74
CA THR A 39 24.87 -19.02 7.28
C THR A 39 25.53 -17.81 6.61
N LEU A 40 25.58 -16.67 7.32
CA LEU A 40 26.29 -15.46 6.90
C LEU A 40 27.37 -15.11 7.93
N ARG A 41 28.55 -14.70 7.44
CA ARG A 41 29.64 -14.25 8.30
C ARG A 41 29.31 -12.85 8.83
N SER A 42 29.48 -12.64 10.12
CA SER A 42 29.34 -11.33 10.74
C SER A 42 30.49 -11.00 11.66
N THR A 43 30.81 -9.71 11.72
CA THR A 43 31.67 -9.13 12.74
C THR A 43 30.85 -8.20 13.63
N LYS A 44 31.16 -8.16 14.93
CA LYS A 44 30.53 -7.25 15.87
C LYS A 44 31.54 -6.17 16.22
N GLU A 45 31.25 -4.94 15.82
CA GLU A 45 32.10 -3.79 16.07
C GLU A 45 31.31 -2.75 16.85
N SER A 46 31.84 -2.31 17.99
CA SER A 46 31.24 -1.27 18.85
C SER A 46 29.75 -1.51 19.18
N GLY A 47 29.37 -2.78 19.39
CA GLY A 47 27.99 -3.15 19.72
C GLY A 47 27.07 -3.35 18.50
N THR A 48 27.50 -2.97 17.30
CA THR A 48 26.74 -3.11 16.05
C THR A 48 27.19 -4.35 15.27
N VAL A 49 26.23 -5.09 14.71
CA VAL A 49 26.50 -6.28 13.91
C VAL A 49 26.64 -5.87 12.44
N TYR A 50 27.79 -6.20 11.86
CA TYR A 50 28.10 -6.03 10.45
C TYR A 50 28.17 -7.38 9.76
N VAL A 51 27.66 -7.46 8.55
CA VAL A 51 27.73 -8.65 7.70
C VAL A 51 28.93 -8.50 6.79
N LEU A 52 29.77 -9.53 6.72
CA LEU A 52 30.94 -9.55 5.86
C LEU A 52 30.50 -10.07 4.48
N LEU A 53 30.54 -9.21 3.46
CA LEU A 53 30.25 -9.59 2.07
C LEU A 53 31.43 -9.21 1.16
N PRO A 54 31.61 -9.91 0.03
CA PRO A 54 32.54 -9.49 -1.02
C PRO A 54 32.22 -8.09 -1.54
N ALA A 55 33.24 -7.26 -1.75
CA ALA A 55 33.08 -5.97 -2.41
C ALA A 55 32.41 -6.08 -3.81
N ASP A 56 32.69 -7.17 -4.52
CA ASP A 56 32.19 -7.41 -5.89
C ASP A 56 30.74 -7.91 -5.95
N MET A 57 30.13 -8.32 -4.82
CA MET A 57 28.73 -8.77 -4.81
C MET A 57 27.74 -7.67 -5.21
N SER A 58 28.15 -6.41 -5.10
CA SER A 58 27.36 -5.26 -5.59
C SER A 58 27.13 -5.31 -7.10
N ARG A 59 28.01 -5.96 -7.87
CA ARG A 59 27.88 -6.11 -9.34
C ARG A 59 27.06 -7.33 -9.74
N ASP A 60 27.19 -8.44 -9.02
CA ASP A 60 26.47 -9.67 -9.36
C ASP A 60 24.98 -9.63 -9.00
N ALA A 61 24.60 -8.91 -7.93
CA ALA A 61 23.19 -8.75 -7.57
C ALA A 61 22.36 -8.00 -8.63
N MET A 62 22.99 -7.06 -9.36
CA MET A 62 22.35 -6.38 -10.49
C MET A 62 22.23 -7.29 -11.71
N ARG A 63 23.15 -8.25 -11.88
CA ARG A 63 23.21 -9.17 -13.03
C ARG A 63 22.23 -10.34 -12.87
N ASP A 64 22.07 -10.88 -11.67
CA ASP A 64 21.15 -11.99 -11.40
C ASP A 64 19.66 -11.61 -11.44
N THR A 65 19.32 -10.32 -11.40
CA THR A 65 17.92 -9.88 -11.64
C THR A 65 17.53 -9.83 -13.12
N THR A 66 18.51 -9.93 -14.03
CA THR A 66 18.27 -9.86 -15.48
C THR A 66 18.52 -11.17 -16.22
N ASP A 67 19.23 -12.12 -15.60
CA ASP A 67 19.45 -13.48 -16.11
C ASP A 67 18.76 -14.51 -15.20
N THR A 68 17.42 -14.48 -15.09
CA THR A 68 16.71 -15.71 -14.71
C THR A 68 16.67 -16.62 -15.94
N PRO A 69 17.32 -17.80 -15.92
CA PRO A 69 17.24 -18.73 -17.03
C PRO A 69 15.78 -19.15 -17.18
N GLY A 70 15.19 -18.93 -18.36
CA GLY A 70 13.82 -19.32 -18.67
C GLY A 70 13.61 -20.81 -18.45
N GLY A 71 13.12 -21.18 -17.26
CA GLY A 71 13.02 -22.57 -16.83
C GLY A 71 12.76 -22.79 -15.34
N MET A 72 13.02 -21.80 -14.46
CA MET A 72 12.57 -21.87 -13.06
C MET A 72 11.07 -21.52 -12.97
N PRO A 73 10.26 -22.30 -12.23
CA PRO A 73 8.88 -21.90 -11.94
C PRO A 73 8.89 -20.54 -11.24
N PRO A 74 7.93 -19.65 -11.56
CA PRO A 74 7.85 -18.32 -10.94
C PRO A 74 7.81 -18.48 -9.42
N SER A 75 8.61 -17.68 -8.71
CA SER A 75 8.56 -17.66 -7.26
C SER A 75 7.18 -17.16 -6.82
N ASP A 76 6.70 -17.57 -5.64
CA ASP A 76 5.45 -17.04 -5.06
C ASP A 76 5.46 -15.50 -4.99
N SER A 77 6.66 -14.92 -4.86
CA SER A 77 6.87 -13.46 -4.90
C SER A 77 6.65 -12.85 -6.30
N ASP A 78 6.99 -13.57 -7.36
CA ASP A 78 6.77 -13.13 -8.75
C ASP A 78 5.29 -13.19 -9.11
N VAL A 79 4.59 -14.23 -8.63
CA VAL A 79 3.13 -14.34 -8.76
C VAL A 79 2.44 -13.19 -8.04
N LEU A 80 2.79 -12.94 -6.77
CA LEU A 80 2.21 -11.83 -6.00
C LEU A 80 2.50 -10.46 -6.62
N THR A 81 3.72 -10.22 -7.11
CA THR A 81 4.06 -8.95 -7.76
C THR A 81 3.33 -8.79 -9.10
N SER A 82 3.12 -9.87 -9.85
CA SER A 82 2.30 -9.85 -11.06
C SER A 82 0.83 -9.50 -10.75
N GLU A 83 0.26 -10.11 -9.71
CA GLU A 83 -1.11 -9.82 -9.26
C GLU A 83 -1.28 -8.36 -8.80
N LEU A 84 -0.31 -7.84 -8.04
CA LEU A 84 -0.30 -6.44 -7.61
C LEU A 84 -0.22 -5.47 -8.80
N ARG A 85 0.62 -5.77 -9.80
CA ARG A 85 0.72 -4.97 -11.03
C ARG A 85 -0.58 -5.00 -11.83
N ASP A 86 -1.23 -6.15 -11.91
CA ASP A 86 -2.51 -6.31 -12.60
C ASP A 86 -3.61 -5.53 -11.89
N ARG A 87 -3.63 -5.58 -10.56
CA ARG A 87 -4.58 -4.80 -9.75
C ARG A 87 -4.35 -3.30 -9.88
N LEU A 88 -3.10 -2.85 -9.93
CA LEU A 88 -2.78 -1.44 -10.19
C LEU A 88 -3.29 -1.00 -11.56
N ARG A 89 -3.00 -1.76 -12.63
CA ARG A 89 -3.51 -1.46 -13.98
C ARG A 89 -5.03 -1.40 -14.02
N TYR A 90 -5.70 -2.30 -13.32
CA TYR A 90 -7.17 -2.29 -13.22
C TYR A 90 -7.69 -1.02 -12.53
N VAL A 91 -7.11 -0.65 -11.38
CA VAL A 91 -7.51 0.54 -10.63
C VAL A 91 -7.23 1.83 -11.41
N GLU A 92 -6.07 1.92 -12.06
CA GLU A 92 -5.72 3.06 -12.92
C GLU A 92 -6.69 3.20 -14.09
N GLY A 93 -7.04 2.09 -14.75
CA GLY A 93 -8.04 2.08 -15.81
C GLY A 93 -9.43 2.53 -15.35
N GLN A 94 -9.87 2.10 -14.17
CA GLN A 94 -11.14 2.55 -13.58
C GLN A 94 -11.12 4.05 -13.26
N LEU A 95 -10.02 4.56 -12.71
CA LEU A 95 -9.87 5.98 -12.42
C LEU A 95 -9.94 6.83 -13.70
N GLU A 96 -9.27 6.39 -14.76
CA GLU A 96 -9.31 7.10 -16.04
C GLU A 96 -10.71 7.10 -16.65
N ALA A 97 -11.41 5.96 -16.62
CA ALA A 97 -12.79 5.85 -17.09
C ALA A 97 -13.73 6.78 -16.31
N GLU A 98 -13.60 6.83 -14.98
CA GLU A 98 -14.37 7.75 -14.14
C GLU A 98 -14.06 9.22 -14.43
N ARG A 99 -12.78 9.58 -14.60
CA ARG A 99 -12.39 10.95 -14.95
C ARG A 99 -12.97 11.38 -16.29
N GLN A 100 -12.97 10.49 -17.28
CA GLN A 100 -13.57 10.74 -18.58
C GLN A 100 -15.09 10.92 -18.47
N ALA A 101 -15.78 10.01 -17.77
CA ALA A 101 -17.23 10.12 -17.54
C ALA A 101 -17.59 11.41 -16.78
N HIS A 102 -16.81 11.79 -15.78
CA HIS A 102 -16.98 13.06 -15.06
C HIS A 102 -16.76 14.28 -15.95
N ALA A 103 -15.75 14.26 -16.82
CA ALA A 103 -15.49 15.34 -17.77
C ALA A 103 -16.67 15.50 -18.76
N GLU A 104 -17.19 14.40 -19.28
CA GLU A 104 -18.36 14.38 -20.15
C GLU A 104 -19.62 14.86 -19.42
N ALA A 105 -19.87 14.39 -18.20
CA ALA A 105 -20.99 14.84 -17.37
C ALA A 105 -20.92 16.34 -17.09
N ARG A 106 -19.74 16.89 -16.78
CA ARG A 106 -19.54 18.33 -16.60
C ARG A 106 -19.82 19.10 -17.89
N ARG A 107 -19.37 18.60 -19.04
CA ARG A 107 -19.65 19.20 -20.35
C ARG A 107 -21.15 19.22 -20.65
N LEU A 108 -21.84 18.11 -20.40
CA LEU A 108 -23.29 18.01 -20.59
C LEU A 108 -24.04 18.96 -19.64
N LEU A 109 -23.61 19.05 -18.38
CA LEU A 109 -24.19 19.97 -17.42
C LEU A 109 -24.02 21.44 -17.86
N MET A 110 -22.84 21.84 -18.30
CA MET A 110 -22.61 23.19 -18.84
C MET A 110 -23.52 23.47 -20.05
N ALA A 111 -23.61 22.54 -21.00
CA ALA A 111 -24.50 22.67 -22.15
C ALA A 111 -25.98 22.74 -21.77
N ALA A 112 -26.39 22.03 -20.71
CA ALA A 112 -27.75 22.08 -20.19
C ALA A 112 -28.03 23.43 -19.51
N LEU A 113 -27.09 23.94 -18.71
CA LEU A 113 -27.18 25.25 -18.06
C LEU A 113 -27.27 26.39 -19.09
N GLU A 114 -26.47 26.35 -20.16
CA GLU A 114 -26.53 27.32 -21.26
C GLU A 114 -27.89 27.33 -21.99
N ARG A 115 -28.62 26.22 -21.94
CA ARG A 115 -29.94 26.06 -22.58
C ARG A 115 -31.11 26.32 -21.64
N ILE A 116 -30.88 26.71 -20.39
CA ILE A 116 -31.97 27.05 -19.45
C ILE A 116 -32.66 28.33 -19.94
N PRO A 117 -33.97 28.27 -20.25
CA PRO A 117 -34.73 29.46 -20.58
C PRO A 117 -34.90 30.34 -19.32
N PRO A 118 -34.93 31.67 -19.46
CA PRO A 118 -34.90 32.64 -18.34
C PRO A 118 -36.11 32.56 -17.38
N GLN A 119 -37.09 31.69 -17.64
CA GLN A 119 -38.29 31.54 -16.82
C GLN A 119 -38.04 30.76 -15.51
N LEU A 120 -36.90 30.07 -15.37
CA LEU A 120 -36.56 29.30 -14.18
C LEU A 120 -35.83 30.11 -13.09
N GLU A 121 -35.09 31.18 -13.44
CA GLU A 121 -34.45 32.06 -12.44
C GLU A 121 -35.48 32.89 -11.64
N ALA A 122 -36.67 33.11 -12.19
CA ALA A 122 -37.72 33.89 -11.53
C ALA A 122 -38.41 33.18 -10.35
N ARG A 123 -38.10 31.89 -10.07
CA ARG A 123 -38.75 31.11 -9.00
C ARG A 123 -37.95 31.05 -7.69
N GLU A 124 -36.72 31.56 -7.64
CA GLU A 124 -35.84 31.46 -6.47
C GLU A 124 -35.96 32.63 -5.47
N SER A 125 -37.15 33.23 -5.38
CA SER A 125 -37.51 34.09 -4.24
C SER A 125 -39.01 33.97 -3.98
N PRO A 126 -39.37 33.30 -2.88
CA PRO A 126 -39.83 34.08 -1.74
C PRO A 126 -39.20 33.64 -0.41
N VAL A 127 -38.59 34.62 0.23
CA VAL A 127 -38.89 35.05 1.60
C VAL A 127 -38.64 34.04 2.73
N ALA A 128 -37.63 34.37 3.53
CA ALA A 128 -37.49 33.99 4.93
C ALA A 128 -38.84 33.96 5.67
N ALA A 129 -39.23 32.78 6.14
CA ALA A 129 -40.16 32.61 7.25
C ALA A 129 -39.41 31.87 8.35
N GLU A 130 -38.69 32.65 9.15
CA GLU A 130 -38.28 32.28 10.50
C GLU A 130 -39.52 32.01 11.37
N ASP A 131 -39.35 31.10 12.32
CA ASP A 131 -40.09 30.97 13.59
C ASP A 131 -41.63 30.97 13.59
N ALA A 132 -42.22 29.78 13.77
CA ALA A 132 -43.31 29.53 14.74
C ALA A 132 -43.91 28.12 14.56
N SER A 133 -43.43 27.12 15.31
CA SER A 133 -44.33 26.12 15.92
C SER A 133 -43.61 25.33 17.01
N GLU A 134 -43.37 26.03 18.11
CA GLU A 134 -43.27 25.43 19.43
C GLU A 134 -44.67 24.89 19.82
N GLY A 135 -44.76 23.61 20.20
CA GLY A 135 -45.93 23.07 20.89
C GLY A 135 -46.64 21.89 20.22
N ALA A 136 -46.17 20.67 20.50
CA ALA A 136 -47.04 19.49 20.61
C ALA A 136 -46.31 18.35 21.36
N GLU A 137 -46.44 18.34 22.69
CA GLU A 137 -46.31 17.10 23.50
C GLU A 137 -47.40 16.10 23.09
N PRO A 138 -47.14 14.78 23.23
CA PRO A 138 -47.81 14.11 24.35
C PRO A 138 -46.91 13.07 25.05
N ARG A 139 -46.93 13.09 26.38
CA ARG A 139 -46.56 11.95 27.24
C ARG A 139 -47.80 11.57 28.06
N PRO A 140 -48.10 10.26 28.27
CA PRO A 140 -47.49 9.54 29.40
C PRO A 140 -47.03 8.09 29.09
N ALA A 141 -46.07 7.61 29.89
CA ALA A 141 -45.72 6.19 30.10
C ALA A 141 -46.58 5.63 31.27
N PRO A 142 -46.67 4.31 31.55
CA PRO A 142 -45.48 3.45 31.82
C PRO A 142 -45.62 1.94 31.51
N GLY A 143 -44.47 1.25 31.35
CA GLY A 143 -44.38 -0.21 31.54
C GLY A 143 -43.51 -0.95 30.52
N GLU A 144 -42.45 -1.59 31.03
CA GLU A 144 -41.72 -2.73 30.44
C GLU A 144 -40.54 -2.43 29.50
N THR A 145 -39.39 -2.17 30.16
CA THR A 145 -38.04 -2.66 29.85
C THR A 145 -37.77 -3.19 28.43
N GLN A 146 -37.28 -2.32 27.55
CA GLN A 146 -36.45 -2.70 26.40
C GLN A 146 -35.06 -2.08 26.58
N GLU A 147 -34.25 -2.71 27.43
CA GLU A 147 -32.79 -2.60 27.34
C GLU A 147 -32.32 -3.49 26.18
N ASP A 148 -32.54 -3.06 24.93
CA ASP A 148 -31.89 -3.67 23.76
C ASP A 148 -31.51 -2.60 22.72
N VAL A 149 -31.14 -1.41 23.22
CA VAL A 149 -30.47 -0.40 22.42
C VAL A 149 -28.97 -0.74 22.39
N GLN A 150 -28.51 -1.18 21.22
CA GLN A 150 -27.16 -0.91 20.71
C GLN A 150 -26.00 -1.51 21.52
N ARG A 151 -25.86 -2.84 21.53
CA ARG A 151 -24.53 -3.42 21.80
C ARG A 151 -23.72 -3.36 20.51
N PRO A 152 -22.64 -2.55 20.46
CA PRO A 152 -21.85 -2.45 19.25
C PRO A 152 -21.08 -3.77 19.05
N TRP A 153 -21.17 -4.27 17.83
CA TRP A 153 -20.71 -5.59 17.39
C TRP A 153 -19.25 -5.93 17.81
N TRP A 154 -18.40 -4.92 17.96
CA TRP A 154 -16.99 -5.09 18.29
C TRP A 154 -16.75 -5.65 19.70
N ARG A 155 -17.67 -5.45 20.66
CA ARG A 155 -17.56 -6.06 22.00
C ARG A 155 -17.79 -7.59 22.00
N ARG A 156 -18.31 -8.17 20.92
CA ARG A 156 -18.40 -9.63 20.76
C ARG A 156 -17.12 -10.26 20.19
N MET A 157 -16.27 -9.47 19.55
CA MET A 157 -15.07 -9.97 18.87
C MET A 157 -13.79 -9.85 19.71
N PHE A 158 -13.78 -8.98 20.73
CA PHE A 158 -12.57 -8.67 21.51
C PHE A 158 -12.70 -8.94 23.02
N GLY A 159 -13.77 -9.60 23.46
CA GLY A 159 -14.01 -9.94 24.87
C GLY A 159 -14.02 -11.45 25.08
N GLY A 160 -12.83 -12.06 25.14
CA GLY A 160 -12.56 -13.43 25.55
C GLY A 160 -11.31 -13.47 26.40
#